data_AF-A0A1V9KHC4-F1
#
_entry.id   AF-A0A1V9KHC4-F1
#
_cell.length_a   1.000
_cell.length_b   1.000
_cell.length_c   1.000
_cell.angle_alpha   90.00
_cell.angle_beta   90.00
_cell.angle_gamma   90.00
#
_symmetry.space_group_name_H-M   'P 1'
#
loop_
_entity.id
_entity.type
_entity.pdbx_description
1 polymer ?
#
loop_
_entity_poly.entity_id
_entity_poly.type
_entity_poly.pdbx_seq_one_letter_code
_entity_poly.pdbx_strand_id
1 'polypeptide(L)'
;MLRTAEIRAELTDREDTHLLYWRSSLEFSLDCFICERTGRTTLFDVGAEQALCSGSRSGFERHHAPARIAGFDTTDGRERLALRALVDFWWAPFTGSRDSGKAAVPTRHPWVRLHLAYYCPVAKKAGTGSIQSNLVRPARITCEHCDLPLAVDREAPAVRLLG
;
A
#
# COMPACT_ATOMS: atom_id res chain seq x y z
N MET A 1 19.37 -8.81 5.81
CA MET A 1 18.60 -10.06 5.65
C MET A 1 17.39 -9.78 4.78
N LEU A 2 17.13 -10.60 3.77
CA LEU A 2 15.93 -10.47 2.93
C LEU A 2 14.70 -10.96 3.70
N ARG A 3 13.57 -10.27 3.52
CA ARG A 3 12.25 -10.59 4.08
C ARG A 3 11.20 -10.35 3.02
N THR A 4 10.07 -11.03 3.15
CA THR A 4 8.92 -10.84 2.27
C THR A 4 7.66 -10.58 3.10
N ALA A 5 6.87 -9.59 2.72
CA ALA A 5 5.53 -9.36 3.24
C ALA A 5 4.50 -9.69 2.15
N GLU A 6 3.49 -10.47 2.53
CA GLU A 6 2.26 -10.61 1.75
C GLU A 6 1.25 -9.58 2.22
N ILE A 7 0.71 -8.81 1.29
CA ILE A 7 -0.34 -7.82 1.51
C ILE A 7 -1.57 -8.29 0.74
N ARG A 8 -2.71 -8.41 1.42
CA ARG A 8 -3.99 -8.79 0.80
C ARG A 8 -5.05 -7.73 1.10
N ALA A 9 -5.92 -7.47 0.14
CA ALA A 9 -7.10 -6.65 0.36
C ALA A 9 -8.23 -7.07 -0.58
N GLU A 10 -9.46 -6.76 -0.18
CA GLU A 10 -10.66 -7.04 -0.94
C GLU A 10 -11.64 -5.86 -0.86
N LEU A 11 -12.21 -5.51 -2.01
CA LEU A 11 -13.37 -4.64 -2.12
C LEU A 11 -14.57 -5.49 -2.51
N THR A 12 -15.71 -5.22 -1.88
CA THR A 12 -16.99 -5.94 -2.08
C THR A 12 -18.09 -4.97 -2.52
N ASP A 13 -19.28 -5.48 -2.85
CA ASP A 13 -20.43 -4.67 -3.29
C ASP A 13 -20.06 -3.72 -4.43
N ARG A 14 -19.24 -4.23 -5.36
CA ARG A 14 -18.72 -3.45 -6.48
C ARG A 14 -19.85 -3.09 -7.45
N GLU A 15 -19.76 -1.87 -7.94
CA GLU A 15 -20.59 -1.36 -9.01
C GLU A 15 -19.91 -1.63 -10.38
N ASP A 16 -20.70 -2.08 -11.36
CA ASP A 16 -20.17 -2.61 -12.63
C ASP A 16 -19.99 -1.53 -13.74
N THR A 17 -20.56 -0.33 -13.60
CA THR A 17 -20.45 0.73 -14.62
C THR A 17 -19.15 1.52 -14.54
N HIS A 18 -18.57 1.67 -13.35
CA HIS A 18 -17.23 2.24 -13.22
C HIS A 18 -16.15 1.18 -13.49
N LEU A 19 -15.17 1.53 -14.32
CA LEU A 19 -14.01 0.68 -14.55
C LEU A 19 -13.04 0.80 -13.38
N LEU A 20 -13.38 0.24 -12.21
CA LEU A 20 -12.58 0.26 -10.99
C LEU A 20 -11.47 -0.80 -11.02
N TYR A 21 -10.24 -0.41 -10.70
CA TYR A 21 -9.09 -1.32 -10.64
C TYR A 21 -8.04 -0.87 -9.61
N TRP A 22 -7.21 -1.83 -9.15
CA TRP A 22 -6.02 -1.55 -8.35
C TRP A 22 -4.94 -0.89 -9.21
N ARG A 23 -4.38 0.21 -8.74
CA ARG A 23 -3.18 0.78 -9.36
C ARG A 23 -1.97 -0.07 -9.01
N SER A 24 -1.00 -0.08 -9.91
CA SER A 24 0.25 -0.82 -9.80
C SER A 24 1.26 -0.19 -8.83
N SER A 25 0.76 0.37 -7.73
CA SER A 25 1.56 1.03 -6.70
C SER A 25 0.96 0.84 -5.31
N LEU A 26 1.83 0.86 -4.30
CA LEU A 26 1.42 0.83 -2.89
C LEU A 26 2.39 1.61 -2.01
N GLU A 27 1.91 2.05 -0.85
CA GLU A 27 2.77 2.58 0.21
C GLU A 27 2.78 1.58 1.37
N PHE A 28 3.97 1.32 1.93
CA PHE A 28 4.16 0.38 3.03
C PHE A 28 5.10 0.97 4.07
N SER A 29 4.73 0.87 5.34
CA SER A 29 5.56 1.34 6.45
C SER A 29 6.64 0.32 6.75
N LEU A 30 7.89 0.74 6.58
CA LEU A 30 9.09 -0.07 6.82
C LEU A 30 10.11 0.68 7.66
N ASP A 31 10.85 -0.06 8.47
CA ASP A 31 12.07 0.43 9.08
C ASP A 31 13.16 0.53 8.02
N CYS A 32 13.77 1.70 7.89
CA CYS A 32 14.75 1.99 6.86
C CYS A 32 16.14 2.10 7.46
N PHE A 33 16.95 1.05 7.31
CA PHE A 33 18.32 1.00 7.84
C PHE A 33 19.30 1.93 7.11
N ILE A 34 18.96 2.44 5.92
CA ILE A 34 19.80 3.39 5.17
C ILE A 34 19.80 4.77 5.85
N CYS A 35 18.63 5.26 6.27
CA CYS A 35 18.52 6.51 7.03
C CYS A 35 18.40 6.28 8.55
N GLU A 36 18.49 5.02 8.98
CA GLU A 36 18.36 4.59 10.37
C GLU A 36 17.11 5.13 11.06
N ARG A 37 15.97 5.09 10.36
CA ARG A 37 14.67 5.54 10.88
C ARG A 37 13.62 4.45 10.81
N THR A 38 12.84 4.35 11.87
CA THR A 38 11.72 3.41 11.96
C THR A 38 10.44 3.98 11.36
N GLY A 39 9.50 3.10 11.00
CA GLY A 39 8.14 3.47 10.59
C GLY A 39 8.05 4.38 9.36
N ARG A 40 9.00 4.27 8.42
CA ARG A 40 9.05 5.12 7.22
C ARG A 40 8.03 4.67 6.19
N THR A 41 7.25 5.60 5.66
CA THR A 41 6.50 5.36 4.44
C THR A 41 7.47 5.08 3.29
N THR A 42 7.37 3.89 2.71
CA THR A 42 8.13 3.47 1.54
C THR A 42 7.15 3.31 0.38
N LEU A 43 7.44 3.93 -0.76
CA LEU A 43 6.61 3.92 -1.95
C LEU A 43 7.13 2.84 -2.91
N PHE A 44 6.20 2.06 -3.46
CA PHE A 44 6.49 0.96 -4.35
C PHE A 44 5.69 1.09 -5.63
N ASP A 45 6.33 0.78 -6.75
CA ASP A 45 5.70 0.66 -8.07
C ASP A 45 6.02 -0.72 -8.65
N VAL A 46 5.06 -1.35 -9.31
CA VAL A 46 5.27 -2.64 -9.99
C VAL A 46 6.30 -2.46 -11.11
N GLY A 47 7.27 -3.36 -11.17
CA GLY A 47 8.37 -3.32 -12.14
C GLY A 47 9.56 -2.45 -11.72
N ALA A 48 9.45 -1.68 -10.62
CA ALA A 48 10.60 -0.99 -10.05
C ALA A 48 11.50 -1.99 -9.29
N GLU A 49 12.81 -1.95 -9.57
CA GLU A 49 13.80 -2.78 -8.86
C GLU A 49 14.07 -2.29 -7.43
N GLN A 50 13.69 -1.05 -7.12
CA GLN A 50 13.89 -0.41 -5.82
C GLN A 50 12.69 0.46 -5.46
N ALA A 51 12.33 0.44 -4.19
CA ALA A 51 11.31 1.29 -3.60
C ALA A 51 11.92 2.64 -3.20
N LEU A 52 11.06 3.61 -2.89
CA LEU A 52 11.49 4.95 -2.46
C LEU A 52 11.10 5.18 -1.00
N CYS A 53 12.10 5.34 -0.12
CA CYS A 53 11.86 5.84 1.22
C CYS A 53 11.45 7.31 1.14
N SER A 54 10.38 7.67 1.85
CA SER A 54 9.88 9.06 1.91
C SER A 54 10.88 10.08 2.48
N GLY A 55 11.95 9.65 3.15
CA GLY A 55 12.93 10.54 3.79
C GLY A 55 12.32 11.42 4.88
N SER A 56 13.05 12.34 5.48
CA SER A 56 12.50 13.28 6.46
C SER A 56 12.67 14.73 6.02
N ARG A 57 11.65 15.54 6.30
CA ARG A 57 11.69 17.01 6.07
C ARG A 57 12.82 17.71 6.84
N SER A 58 13.43 17.05 7.82
CA SER A 58 14.45 17.61 8.73
C SER A 58 15.87 17.12 8.44
N GLY A 59 16.17 16.61 7.23
CA GLY A 59 17.57 16.35 6.82
C GLY A 59 17.87 15.04 6.10
N PHE A 60 16.87 14.24 5.73
CA PHE A 60 17.08 13.10 4.82
C PHE A 60 16.17 13.25 3.62
N GLU A 61 16.72 13.49 2.45
CA GLU A 61 15.92 13.51 1.23
C GLU A 61 15.29 12.14 0.94
N ARG A 62 14.35 12.10 0.00
CA ARG A 62 13.85 10.83 -0.52
C ARG A 62 15.03 10.06 -1.10
N HIS A 63 15.10 8.77 -0.81
CA HIS A 63 16.20 7.94 -1.26
C HIS A 63 15.71 6.52 -1.55
N HIS A 64 16.46 5.80 -2.38
CA HIS A 64 16.13 4.42 -2.69
C HIS A 64 16.24 3.53 -1.45
N ALA A 65 15.28 2.63 -1.31
CA ALA A 65 15.27 1.57 -0.32
C ALA A 65 15.39 0.22 -1.05
N PRO A 66 16.18 -0.73 -0.52
CA PRO A 66 16.36 -2.06 -1.10
C PRO A 66 15.13 -2.92 -0.82
N ALA A 67 14.04 -2.58 -1.49
CA ALA A 67 12.76 -3.23 -1.41
C ALA A 67 12.06 -3.14 -2.77
N ARG A 68 11.20 -4.09 -3.10
CA ARG A 68 10.46 -4.10 -4.38
C ARG A 68 9.17 -4.91 -4.26
N ILE A 69 8.28 -4.74 -5.23
CA ILE A 69 7.14 -5.66 -5.41
C ILE A 69 7.64 -6.88 -6.19
N ALA A 70 7.62 -8.04 -5.54
CA ALA A 70 8.01 -9.32 -6.12
C ALA A 70 6.84 -10.05 -6.81
N GLY A 71 5.61 -9.68 -6.47
CA GLY A 71 4.40 -10.20 -7.11
C GLY A 71 3.22 -9.28 -6.87
N PHE A 72 2.33 -9.15 -7.85
CA PHE A 72 1.16 -8.27 -7.78
C PHE A 72 0.03 -8.88 -8.59
N ASP A 73 -0.84 -9.62 -7.90
CA ASP A 73 -1.94 -10.35 -8.49
C ASP A 73 -3.26 -9.65 -8.14
N THR A 74 -4.04 -9.32 -9.17
CA THR A 74 -5.40 -8.80 -8.99
C THR A 74 -6.42 -9.84 -9.41
N THR A 75 -7.53 -9.92 -8.70
CA THR A 75 -8.68 -10.74 -9.09
C THR A 75 -9.87 -9.83 -9.28
N ASP A 76 -10.34 -9.77 -10.52
CA ASP A 76 -11.54 -9.03 -10.91
C ASP A 76 -12.72 -10.01 -11.02
N GLY A 77 -13.70 -9.88 -10.14
CA GLY A 77 -14.97 -10.60 -10.20
C GLY A 77 -16.14 -9.63 -10.12
N ARG A 78 -17.33 -10.11 -10.50
CA ARG A 78 -18.55 -9.29 -10.59
C ARG A 78 -18.86 -8.49 -9.32
N GLU A 79 -18.72 -9.11 -8.16
CA GLU A 79 -19.05 -8.45 -6.87
C GLU A 79 -17.81 -8.15 -6.02
N ARG A 80 -16.62 -8.50 -6.53
CA ARG A 80 -15.38 -8.42 -5.75
C ARG A 80 -14.19 -7.95 -6.57
N LEU A 81 -13.35 -7.12 -5.97
CA LEU A 81 -12.06 -6.74 -6.52
C LEU A 81 -10.98 -6.98 -5.45
N ALA A 82 -10.17 -8.02 -5.66
CA ALA A 82 -9.16 -8.44 -4.69
C ALA A 82 -7.73 -8.17 -5.18
N LEU A 83 -6.82 -7.96 -4.24
CA LEU A 83 -5.39 -7.78 -4.46
C LEU A 83 -4.61 -8.75 -3.57
N ARG A 84 -3.55 -9.32 -4.14
CA ARG A 84 -2.46 -9.95 -3.41
C ARG A 84 -1.13 -9.41 -3.93
N ALA A 85 -0.39 -8.71 -3.07
CA ALA A 85 0.95 -8.22 -3.37
C ALA A 85 1.99 -8.92 -2.49
N LEU A 86 3.15 -9.23 -3.06
CA LEU A 86 4.34 -9.69 -2.35
C LEU A 86 5.38 -8.57 -2.41
N VAL A 87 5.85 -8.13 -1.25
CA VAL A 87 6.85 -7.08 -1.10
C VAL A 87 8.10 -7.68 -0.49
N ASP A 88 9.18 -7.70 -1.26
CA ASP A 88 10.51 -8.06 -0.78
C ASP A 88 11.19 -6.82 -0.23
N PHE A 89 11.86 -6.95 0.92
CA PHE A 89 12.65 -5.88 1.50
C PHE A 89 13.85 -6.41 2.27
N TRP A 90 14.98 -5.72 2.15
CA TRP A 90 16.15 -5.97 2.98
C TRP A 90 16.01 -5.25 4.31
N TRP A 91 16.36 -5.95 5.39
CA TRP A 91 16.37 -5.40 6.74
C TRP A 91 17.67 -5.74 7.47
N ALA A 92 18.14 -4.81 8.30
CA ALA A 92 19.25 -4.98 9.23
C ALA A 92 18.89 -4.26 10.54
N PRO A 93 19.38 -4.74 11.70
CA PRO A 93 19.17 -4.04 12.97
C PRO A 93 19.94 -2.72 12.99
N PHE A 94 19.31 -1.68 13.52
CA PHE A 94 19.92 -0.36 13.76
C PHE A 94 19.29 0.31 14.99
N THR A 95 19.98 1.31 15.53
CA THR A 95 19.42 2.21 16.55
C THR A 95 18.83 3.43 15.86
N GLY A 96 17.57 3.74 16.14
CA GLY A 96 16.87 4.84 15.50
C GLY A 96 17.56 6.18 15.74
N SER A 97 17.93 6.87 14.66
CA SER A 97 18.67 8.13 14.70
C SER A 97 17.91 9.30 15.36
N ARG A 98 16.57 9.20 15.46
CA ARG A 98 15.72 10.25 16.04
C ARG A 98 15.28 9.96 17.48
N ASP A 99 14.78 8.76 17.73
CA ASP A 99 14.07 8.45 18.98
C ASP A 99 14.85 7.44 19.85
N SER A 100 16.07 7.05 19.47
CA SER A 100 16.92 6.04 20.12
C SER A 100 16.30 4.64 20.28
N GLY A 101 15.08 4.42 19.77
CA GLY A 101 14.42 3.12 19.73
C GLY A 101 15.17 2.14 18.82
N LYS A 102 15.32 0.90 19.26
CA LYS A 102 15.91 -0.16 18.42
C LYS A 102 14.93 -0.53 17.31
N ALA A 103 15.42 -0.56 16.08
CA ALA A 103 14.66 -1.10 14.96
C ALA A 103 14.30 -2.55 15.27
N ALA A 104 13.03 -2.87 15.12
CA ALA A 104 12.57 -4.25 15.18
C ALA A 104 12.38 -4.73 13.75
N VAL A 105 12.60 -6.03 13.50
CA VAL A 105 12.03 -6.64 12.31
C VAL A 105 10.54 -6.29 12.33
N PRO A 106 9.93 -5.87 11.19
CA PRO A 106 8.49 -5.67 11.14
C PRO A 106 7.85 -6.91 11.77
N THR A 107 7.13 -6.73 12.87
CA THR A 107 6.47 -7.80 13.63
C THR A 107 5.08 -7.36 14.08
N ARG A 108 4.79 -6.06 13.90
CA ARG A 108 3.54 -5.39 14.22
C ARG A 108 2.91 -4.96 12.90
N HIS A 109 1.64 -5.29 12.70
CA HIS A 109 0.83 -4.98 11.50
C HIS A 109 1.22 -3.63 10.86
N PRO A 110 2.11 -3.61 9.87
CA PRO A 110 2.67 -2.36 9.37
C PRO A 110 1.59 -1.63 8.60
N TRP A 111 1.62 -0.30 8.66
CA TRP A 111 0.69 0.52 7.90
C TRP A 111 0.89 0.29 6.40
N VAL A 112 -0.22 0.14 5.67
CA VAL A 112 -0.23 0.00 4.21
C VAL A 112 -1.29 0.91 3.63
N ARG A 113 -1.01 1.46 2.44
CA ARG A 113 -1.98 2.11 1.57
C ARG A 113 -1.92 1.48 0.19
N LEU A 114 -3.10 1.14 -0.33
CA LEU A 114 -3.30 0.56 -1.65
C LEU A 114 -4.06 1.56 -2.50
N HIS A 115 -3.57 1.82 -3.71
CA HIS A 115 -4.15 2.82 -4.58
C HIS A 115 -5.14 2.21 -5.57
N LEU A 116 -6.20 2.96 -5.85
CA LEU A 116 -7.27 2.63 -6.77
C LEU A 116 -7.33 3.69 -7.88
N ALA A 117 -7.81 3.27 -9.04
CA ALA A 117 -8.22 4.17 -10.10
C ALA A 117 -9.53 3.66 -10.70
N TYR A 118 -10.27 4.58 -11.30
CA TYR A 118 -11.50 4.24 -12.01
C TYR A 118 -11.78 5.20 -13.16
N TYR A 119 -12.62 4.77 -14.09
CA TYR A 119 -13.22 5.64 -15.10
C TYR A 119 -14.71 5.84 -14.79
N CYS A 120 -15.15 7.09 -14.69
CA CYS A 120 -16.55 7.45 -14.48
C CYS A 120 -17.29 7.59 -15.82
N PRO A 121 -18.32 6.77 -16.09
CA PRO A 121 -19.05 6.85 -17.36
C PRO A 121 -19.95 8.09 -17.45
N VAL A 122 -20.43 8.61 -16.32
CA VAL A 122 -21.32 9.79 -16.26
C VAL A 122 -20.55 11.06 -16.63
N ALA A 123 -19.43 11.30 -15.95
CA ALA A 123 -18.60 12.49 -16.15
C ALA A 123 -17.56 12.34 -17.28
N LYS A 124 -17.35 11.11 -17.78
CA LYS A 124 -16.31 10.75 -18.76
C LYS A 124 -14.90 11.12 -18.31
N LYS A 125 -14.62 10.99 -17.01
CA LYS A 125 -13.36 11.37 -16.37
C LYS A 125 -12.77 10.21 -15.59
N ALA A 126 -11.45 10.17 -15.55
CA ALA A 126 -10.72 9.30 -14.63
C ALA A 126 -10.77 9.88 -13.22
N GLY A 127 -10.84 9.00 -12.22
CA GLY A 127 -10.70 9.34 -10.82
C GLY A 127 -9.76 8.38 -10.11
N THR A 128 -9.37 8.74 -8.89
CA THR A 128 -8.47 7.93 -8.07
C THR A 128 -9.01 7.77 -6.66
N GLY A 129 -8.52 6.75 -5.96
CA GLY A 129 -8.85 6.50 -4.57
C GLY A 129 -7.76 5.71 -3.88
N SER A 130 -7.96 5.40 -2.60
CA SER A 130 -7.09 4.48 -1.88
C SER A 130 -7.81 3.90 -0.69
N ILE A 131 -7.35 2.72 -0.26
CA ILE A 131 -7.67 2.17 1.06
C ILE A 131 -6.39 2.04 1.86
N GLN A 132 -6.49 2.07 3.18
CA GLN A 132 -5.32 1.99 4.06
C GLN A 132 -5.70 1.36 5.40
N SER A 133 -4.75 0.71 6.06
CA SER A 133 -5.02 -0.10 7.26
C SER A 133 -5.67 0.66 8.42
N ASN A 134 -5.45 1.98 8.52
CA ASN A 134 -5.93 2.83 9.60
C ASN A 134 -7.25 3.61 9.31
N LEU A 135 -8.11 3.11 8.42
CA LEU A 135 -9.45 3.68 8.20
C LEU A 135 -10.53 3.02 9.08
N VAL A 136 -11.57 3.78 9.41
CA VAL A 136 -12.82 3.27 9.99
C VAL A 136 -13.55 2.43 8.95
N ARG A 137 -14.10 1.28 9.35
CA ARG A 137 -14.74 0.31 8.46
C ARG A 137 -16.13 -0.11 8.95
N PRO A 138 -17.04 -0.51 8.04
CA PRO A 138 -16.88 -0.53 6.58
C PRO A 138 -16.81 0.88 5.99
N ALA A 139 -15.95 1.09 4.99
CA ALA A 139 -15.82 2.35 4.28
C ALA A 139 -16.39 2.23 2.87
N ARG A 140 -17.29 3.14 2.50
CA ARG A 140 -17.79 3.25 1.13
C ARG A 140 -16.80 4.04 0.30
N ILE A 141 -16.45 3.51 -0.85
CA ILE A 141 -15.65 4.19 -1.85
C ILE A 141 -16.64 4.80 -2.84
N THR A 142 -16.59 6.11 -3.04
CA THR A 142 -17.51 6.83 -3.92
C THR A 142 -16.76 7.47 -5.07
N CYS A 143 -17.44 7.59 -6.20
CA CYS A 143 -16.94 8.34 -7.35
C CYS A 143 -16.94 9.84 -7.01
N GLU A 144 -15.80 10.51 -7.15
CA GLU A 144 -15.67 11.95 -6.89
C GLU A 144 -16.38 12.82 -7.94
N HIS A 145 -16.80 12.22 -9.06
CA HIS A 145 -17.40 12.93 -10.19
C HIS A 145 -18.93 12.80 -10.27
N CYS A 146 -19.52 11.74 -9.70
CA CYS A 146 -20.97 11.50 -9.76
C CYS A 146 -21.58 10.99 -8.45
N ASP A 147 -20.80 10.91 -7.37
CA ASP A 147 -21.19 10.49 -6.03
C ASP A 147 -21.76 9.07 -5.90
N LEU A 148 -21.84 8.31 -7.00
CA LEU A 148 -22.26 6.91 -6.96
C LEU A 148 -21.22 6.04 -6.22
N PRO A 149 -21.67 5.00 -5.49
CA PRO A 149 -20.77 4.06 -4.85
C PRO A 149 -19.98 3.26 -5.91
N LEU A 150 -18.69 3.08 -5.65
CA LEU A 150 -17.78 2.26 -6.46
C LEU A 150 -17.64 0.85 -5.87
N ALA A 151 -17.43 0.76 -4.56
CA ALA A 151 -17.30 -0.48 -3.81
C ALA A 151 -17.31 -0.20 -2.28
N VAL A 152 -17.23 -1.26 -1.48
CA VAL A 152 -17.10 -1.21 -0.01
C VAL A 152 -15.81 -1.90 0.44
N ASP A 153 -14.98 -1.15 1.18
CA ASP A 153 -13.84 -1.66 1.98
C ASP A 153 -14.38 -2.14 3.34
N ARG A 154 -14.54 -3.45 3.50
CA ARG A 154 -15.08 -4.06 4.73
C ARG A 154 -14.00 -4.41 5.74
N GLU A 155 -12.82 -4.80 5.27
CA GLU A 155 -11.73 -5.32 6.09
C GLU A 155 -10.42 -4.60 5.79
N ALA A 156 -9.61 -4.37 6.84
CA ALA A 156 -8.32 -3.73 6.65
C ALA A 156 -7.41 -4.60 5.77
N PRO A 157 -6.58 -3.98 4.90
CA PRO A 157 -5.53 -4.71 4.22
C PRO A 157 -4.72 -5.56 5.20
N ALA A 158 -4.73 -6.87 4.97
CA ALA A 158 -4.04 -7.83 5.80
C ALA A 158 -2.57 -7.89 5.38
N VAL A 159 -1.67 -7.73 6.35
CA VAL A 159 -0.22 -7.87 6.14
C VAL A 159 0.28 -9.08 6.91
N ARG A 160 0.94 -9.99 6.21
CA ARG A 160 1.54 -11.20 6.78
C ARG A 160 2.99 -11.31 6.33
N LEU A 161 3.90 -11.46 7.28
CA LEU A 161 5.32 -11.70 6.94
C LEU A 161 5.54 -13.16 6.61
N LEU A 162 6.34 -13.37 5.58
CA LEU A 162 6.76 -14.67 5.09
C LEU A 162 8.25 -14.82 5.43
N GLY A 163 8.56 -15.63 6.44
CA GLY A 163 9.95 -15.92 6.86
C GLY A 163 10.47 -15.09 8.03
#